data_AF-A0A2U3AJQ4-F1
#
_entry.id   AF-A0A2U3AJQ4-F1
#
_cell.length_a   1.000
_cell.length_b   1.000
_cell.length_c   1.000
_cell.angle_alpha   90.00
_cell.angle_beta   90.00
_cell.angle_gamma   90.00
#
_symmetry.space_group_name_H-M   'P 1'
#
loop_
_entity.id
_entity.type
_entity.pdbx_description
1 polymer ?
#
loop_
_entity_poly.entity_id
_entity_poly.type
_entity_poly.pdbx_seq_one_letter_code
_entity_poly.pdbx_strand_id
1 'polypeptide(L)'
;MYKRIVVFVVITLLIYTTPVHAHIMNTTNMYTDIEKSPDKDAILYTYALNLIFTDEVRYKPANKLLQKDFAVWYSHFLALNLTEKQAIKNALDKGWINFEDEALTYRQLNIVLLENRVELEKPGETVTRGGYARFIMKYAKLKLSAGHTLLDKAAVKEGPTGIISTVQEPNKHTNRLYTLTVDGKDYQLAEHPSVVNNSTDPLVWQGQRVKTSLVGTQAVSDRIDRTESKEGSKLHYLEIETVEKKNQIATQAKKEPQQEKIVRPFLGWVVIGLLVLLGWILFTRQNKRK
;
A
#
# COMPACT_ATOMS: atom_id res chain seq x y z
N MET A 1 12.73 -26.78 37.61
CA MET A 1 11.54 -27.11 36.79
C MET A 1 10.97 -25.88 36.09
N TYR A 2 10.74 -24.78 36.80
CA TYR A 2 10.26 -23.49 36.27
C TYR A 2 11.08 -22.94 35.08
N LYS A 3 12.42 -23.04 35.12
CA LYS A 3 13.31 -22.60 34.03
C LYS A 3 13.02 -23.28 32.68
N ARG A 4 12.60 -24.55 32.67
CA ARG A 4 12.29 -25.28 31.42
C ARG A 4 10.92 -24.88 30.84
N ILE A 5 9.97 -24.55 31.71
CA ILE A 5 8.64 -24.07 31.33
C ILE A 5 8.75 -22.66 30.74
N VAL A 6 9.52 -21.77 31.36
CA VAL A 6 9.77 -20.41 30.83
C VAL A 6 10.44 -20.46 29.46
N VAL A 7 11.45 -21.30 29.28
CA VAL A 7 12.12 -21.49 27.98
C VAL A 7 11.14 -22.00 26.93
N PHE A 8 10.27 -22.95 27.27
CA PHE A 8 9.29 -23.48 26.32
C PHE A 8 8.25 -22.41 25.92
N VAL A 9 7.75 -21.62 26.88
CA VAL A 9 6.82 -20.50 26.61
C VAL A 9 7.46 -19.43 25.74
N VAL A 10 8.71 -19.05 26.02
CA VAL A 10 9.48 -18.08 25.21
C VAL A 10 9.70 -18.60 23.79
N ILE A 11 10.07 -19.87 23.63
CA ILE A 11 10.23 -20.49 22.30
C ILE A 11 8.88 -20.54 21.56
N THR A 12 7.77 -20.82 22.25
CA THR A 12 6.45 -20.89 21.61
C THR A 12 5.98 -19.50 21.15
N LEU A 13 6.26 -18.46 21.94
CA LEU A 13 6.04 -17.05 21.56
C LEU A 13 6.93 -16.61 20.39
N LEU A 14 8.17 -17.10 20.31
CA LEU A 14 9.09 -16.81 19.20
C LEU A 14 8.70 -17.50 17.88
N ILE A 15 7.94 -18.59 17.93
CA ILE A 15 7.47 -19.32 16.73
C ILE A 15 6.15 -18.73 16.18
N TYR A 16 5.46 -17.87 16.94
CA TYR A 16 4.33 -17.09 16.43
C TYR A 16 4.82 -15.95 15.54
N THR A 17 5.21 -16.30 14.31
CA THR A 17 5.35 -15.32 13.23
C THR A 17 3.96 -14.80 12.88
N THR A 18 3.75 -13.49 13.04
CA THR A 18 2.50 -12.86 12.59
C THR A 18 2.47 -12.90 11.07
N PRO A 19 1.36 -13.34 10.45
CA PRO A 19 1.27 -13.34 9.01
C PRO A 19 1.24 -11.90 8.50
N VAL A 20 2.23 -11.52 7.68
CA VAL A 20 2.20 -10.27 6.92
C VAL A 20 1.11 -10.42 5.86
N HIS A 21 -0.09 -9.92 6.17
CA HIS A 21 -1.13 -9.75 5.15
C HIS A 21 -0.81 -8.47 4.39
N ALA A 22 -0.91 -8.52 3.05
CA ALA A 22 -0.89 -7.29 2.27
C ALA A 22 -1.98 -6.37 2.82
N HIS A 23 -1.59 -5.26 3.43
CA HIS A 23 -2.53 -4.30 3.99
C HIS A 23 -2.88 -3.32 2.87
N ILE A 24 -3.88 -3.71 2.10
CA ILE A 24 -4.35 -2.98 0.93
C ILE A 24 -4.98 -1.66 1.39
N MET A 25 -4.43 -0.57 0.87
CA MET A 25 -4.85 0.79 1.15
C MET A 25 -5.88 1.24 0.12
N ASN A 26 -7.00 1.78 0.57
CA ASN A 26 -7.97 2.45 -0.29
C ASN A 26 -8.49 3.73 0.39
N THR A 27 -9.51 4.34 -0.18
CA THR A 27 -10.07 5.60 0.32
C THR A 27 -10.76 5.48 1.68
N THR A 28 -11.07 4.26 2.14
CA THR A 28 -11.80 4.03 3.41
C THR A 28 -10.87 3.76 4.59
N ASN A 29 -9.61 3.38 4.34
CA ASN A 29 -8.67 3.01 5.41
C ASN A 29 -7.33 3.75 5.40
N MET A 30 -6.92 4.37 4.29
CA MET A 30 -5.63 5.08 4.23
C MET A 30 -5.62 6.33 5.11
N TYR A 31 -6.68 7.15 5.02
CA TYR A 31 -6.90 8.32 5.88
C TYR A 31 -8.37 8.44 6.21
N THR A 32 -8.68 8.90 7.43
CA THR A 32 -10.07 8.93 7.93
C THR A 32 -10.96 9.97 7.26
N ASP A 33 -10.40 10.90 6.48
CA ASP A 33 -11.12 12.06 5.92
C ASP A 33 -11.07 12.14 4.38
N ILE A 34 -10.54 11.14 3.68
CA ILE A 34 -10.42 11.19 2.21
C ILE A 34 -11.57 10.53 1.47
N GLU A 35 -12.34 9.60 2.08
CA GLU A 35 -13.39 8.84 1.37
C GLU A 35 -14.39 9.73 0.61
N LYS A 36 -14.74 10.87 1.21
CA LYS A 36 -15.69 11.86 0.67
C LYS A 36 -15.00 13.00 -0.08
N SER A 37 -13.68 13.00 -0.17
CA SER A 37 -12.92 14.02 -0.89
C SER A 37 -13.07 13.82 -2.39
N PRO A 38 -13.24 14.90 -3.19
CA PRO A 38 -13.16 14.80 -4.64
C PRO A 38 -11.75 14.40 -5.12
N ASP A 39 -10.73 14.49 -4.26
CA ASP A 39 -9.32 14.25 -4.58
C ASP A 39 -8.81 12.86 -4.19
N LYS A 40 -9.68 12.00 -3.66
CA LYS A 40 -9.32 10.73 -3.03
C LYS A 40 -8.46 9.81 -3.91
N ASP A 41 -8.78 9.71 -5.19
CA ASP A 41 -8.05 8.86 -6.13
C ASP A 41 -6.67 9.44 -6.46
N ALA A 42 -6.59 10.78 -6.59
CA ALA A 42 -5.33 11.48 -6.80
C ALA A 42 -4.42 11.36 -5.58
N ILE A 43 -4.98 11.38 -4.37
CA ILE A 43 -4.25 11.17 -3.11
C ILE A 43 -3.67 9.75 -3.08
N LEU A 44 -4.47 8.71 -3.35
CA LEU A 44 -3.99 7.33 -3.44
C LEU A 44 -2.87 7.16 -4.48
N TYR A 45 -3.05 7.76 -5.66
CA TYR A 45 -2.04 7.74 -6.72
C TYR A 45 -0.73 8.39 -6.27
N THR A 46 -0.82 9.56 -5.63
CA THR A 46 0.36 10.31 -5.16
C THR A 46 1.08 9.59 -4.02
N TYR A 47 0.34 8.89 -3.16
CA TYR A 47 0.91 8.04 -2.10
C TYR A 47 1.72 6.89 -2.70
N ALA A 48 1.18 6.21 -3.72
CA ALA A 48 1.87 5.12 -4.41
C ALA A 48 3.18 5.57 -5.10
N LEU A 49 3.34 6.86 -5.39
CA LEU A 49 4.57 7.46 -5.90
C LEU A 49 5.56 7.87 -4.80
N ASN A 50 5.23 7.68 -3.52
CA ASN A 50 5.98 8.18 -2.37
C ASN A 50 6.15 9.72 -2.38
N LEU A 51 5.18 10.44 -2.93
CA LEU A 51 5.17 11.92 -3.01
C LEU A 51 4.29 12.57 -1.94
N ILE A 52 3.59 11.78 -1.12
CA ILE A 52 2.93 12.19 0.11
C ILE A 52 3.18 11.15 1.20
N PHE A 53 3.40 11.62 2.42
CA PHE A 53 3.47 10.78 3.61
C PHE A 53 3.01 11.59 4.82
N THR A 54 2.16 11.03 5.68
CA THR A 54 1.82 11.66 6.95
C THR A 54 1.48 10.61 7.97
N ASP A 55 2.03 10.77 9.16
CA ASP A 55 1.70 9.96 10.34
C ASP A 55 0.36 10.39 10.96
N GLU A 56 -0.25 11.46 10.44
CA GLU A 56 -1.56 11.88 10.90
C GLU A 56 -2.65 10.95 10.38
N VAL A 57 -3.62 10.69 11.25
CA VAL A 57 -4.83 9.92 10.94
C VAL A 57 -5.71 10.59 9.87
N ARG A 58 -5.53 11.89 9.66
CA ARG A 58 -6.29 12.71 8.68
C ARG A 58 -5.32 13.35 7.68
N TYR A 59 -5.68 13.32 6.40
CA TYR A 59 -4.90 13.96 5.35
C TYR A 59 -5.23 15.44 5.17
N LYS A 60 -6.44 15.88 5.50
CA LYS A 60 -6.94 17.27 5.37
C LYS A 60 -6.83 17.82 3.93
N PRO A 61 -7.50 17.23 2.93
CA PRO A 61 -7.35 17.62 1.50
C PRO A 61 -7.58 19.10 1.20
N ALA A 62 -8.50 19.74 1.92
CA ALA A 62 -8.88 21.15 1.73
C ALA A 62 -7.87 22.14 2.30
N ASN A 63 -6.98 21.72 3.21
CA ASN A 63 -5.99 22.60 3.80
C ASN A 63 -4.94 23.01 2.77
N LYS A 64 -4.41 24.22 2.91
CA LYS A 64 -3.23 24.67 2.16
C LYS A 64 -2.06 23.75 2.49
N LEU A 65 -1.30 23.37 1.46
CA LEU A 65 -0.05 22.65 1.64
C LEU A 65 1.01 23.65 2.07
N LEU A 66 1.57 23.47 3.26
CA LEU A 66 2.68 24.30 3.72
C LEU A 66 3.97 23.90 3.01
N GLN A 67 4.84 24.87 2.81
CA GLN A 67 6.15 24.65 2.18
C GLN A 67 7.01 23.67 2.99
N LYS A 68 6.99 23.73 4.33
CA LYS A 68 7.70 22.75 5.17
C LYS A 68 7.22 21.31 4.97
N ASP A 69 5.92 21.08 4.85
CA ASP A 69 5.36 19.75 4.59
C ASP A 69 5.85 19.21 3.24
N PHE A 70 5.84 20.06 2.22
CA PHE A 70 6.36 19.72 0.90
C PHE A 70 7.87 19.41 0.93
N ALA A 71 8.66 20.17 1.69
CA ALA A 71 10.09 19.93 1.83
C ALA A 71 10.39 18.55 2.44
N VAL A 72 9.62 18.14 3.44
CA VAL A 72 9.70 16.80 4.04
C VAL A 72 9.34 15.75 2.99
N TRP A 73 8.16 15.85 2.39
CA TRP A 73 7.68 14.85 1.40
C TRP A 73 8.63 14.71 0.21
N TYR A 74 9.12 15.81 -0.32
CA TYR A 74 10.03 15.79 -1.46
C TYR A 74 11.40 15.22 -1.08
N SER A 75 11.87 15.44 0.15
CA SER A 75 13.10 14.80 0.65
C SER A 75 12.94 13.29 0.80
N HIS A 76 11.78 12.80 1.24
CA HIS A 76 11.44 11.38 1.26
C HIS A 76 11.35 10.78 -0.14
N PHE A 77 10.71 11.49 -1.07
CA PHE A 77 10.63 11.09 -2.48
C PHE A 77 12.02 10.91 -3.09
N LEU A 78 12.95 11.80 -2.77
CA LEU A 78 14.35 11.75 -3.20
C LEU A 78 15.22 10.76 -2.39
N ALA A 79 14.64 10.04 -1.42
CA ALA A 79 15.32 9.09 -0.54
C ALA A 79 16.57 9.68 0.15
N LEU A 80 16.46 10.92 0.67
CA LEU A 80 17.59 11.64 1.29
C LEU A 80 17.84 11.24 2.75
N ASN A 81 16.93 10.47 3.37
CA ASN A 81 17.04 10.00 4.76
C ASN A 81 17.36 11.11 5.77
N LEU A 82 16.62 12.23 5.67
CA LEU A 82 16.79 13.40 6.51
C LEU A 82 15.71 13.44 7.59
N THR A 83 16.07 13.90 8.79
CA THR A 83 15.07 14.35 9.77
C THR A 83 14.26 15.52 9.22
N GLU A 84 13.06 15.77 9.76
CA GLU A 84 12.21 16.90 9.35
C GLU A 84 12.98 18.23 9.31
N LYS A 85 13.68 18.57 10.39
CA LYS A 85 14.48 19.80 10.46
C LYS A 85 15.56 19.88 9.38
N GLN A 86 16.22 18.75 9.08
CA GLN A 86 17.23 18.68 8.03
C GLN A 86 16.61 18.78 6.62
N ALA A 87 15.45 18.16 6.40
CA ALA A 87 14.72 18.22 5.14
C ALA A 87 14.30 19.66 4.82
N ILE A 88 13.73 20.38 5.80
CA ILE A 88 13.33 21.78 5.65
C ILE A 88 14.54 22.65 5.36
N LYS A 89 15.63 22.52 6.14
CA LYS A 89 16.86 23.28 5.90
C LYS A 89 17.43 23.01 4.51
N ASN A 90 17.52 21.74 4.12
CA ASN A 90 18.02 21.37 2.79
C ASN A 90 17.14 21.94 1.68
N ALA A 91 15.82 21.96 1.85
CA ALA A 91 14.91 22.52 0.87
C ALA A 91 15.04 24.05 0.73
N LEU A 92 15.30 24.78 1.82
CA LEU A 92 15.66 26.20 1.79
C LEU A 92 16.99 26.43 1.07
N ASP A 93 18.04 25.68 1.45
CA ASP A 93 19.39 25.81 0.84
C ASP A 93 19.37 25.51 -0.67
N LYS A 94 18.49 24.59 -1.11
CA LYS A 94 18.31 24.20 -2.51
C LYS A 94 17.33 25.09 -3.28
N GLY A 95 16.65 26.03 -2.61
CA GLY A 95 15.63 26.89 -3.21
C GLY A 95 14.37 26.13 -3.65
N TRP A 96 14.07 24.97 -3.05
CA TRP A 96 12.80 24.26 -3.29
C TRP A 96 11.62 24.96 -2.62
N ILE A 97 11.91 25.59 -1.48
CA ILE A 97 11.00 26.43 -0.72
C ILE A 97 11.69 27.74 -0.35
N ASN A 98 10.90 28.77 -0.05
CA ASN A 98 11.39 30.08 0.35
C ASN A 98 11.15 30.36 1.83
N PHE A 99 10.07 29.83 2.38
CA PHE A 99 9.64 30.05 3.76
C PHE A 99 9.01 28.77 4.31
N GLU A 100 9.17 28.49 5.61
CA GLU A 100 8.67 27.24 6.20
C GLU A 100 7.14 27.23 6.36
N ASP A 101 6.58 28.30 6.92
CA ASP A 101 5.18 28.39 7.34
C ASP A 101 4.25 29.03 6.31
N GLU A 102 4.75 29.34 5.12
CA GLU A 102 3.91 29.83 4.03
C GLU A 102 3.31 28.68 3.20
N ALA A 103 2.16 28.96 2.58
CA ALA A 103 1.56 28.04 1.64
C ALA A 103 2.43 27.91 0.37
N LEU A 104 2.50 26.69 -0.15
CA LEU A 104 3.16 26.40 -1.42
C LEU A 104 2.30 26.90 -2.60
N THR A 105 2.92 27.32 -3.69
CA THR A 105 2.24 27.77 -4.92
C THR A 105 2.42 26.77 -6.07
N TYR A 106 1.53 26.82 -7.07
CA TYR A 106 1.69 26.01 -8.28
C TYR A 106 2.98 26.34 -9.05
N ARG A 107 3.44 27.60 -9.02
CA ARG A 107 4.73 28.02 -9.60
C ARG A 107 5.88 27.24 -8.97
N GLN A 108 5.94 27.17 -7.64
CA GLN A 108 7.00 26.42 -6.94
C GLN A 108 6.96 24.93 -7.28
N LEU A 109 5.77 24.32 -7.30
CA LEU A 109 5.62 22.92 -7.72
C LEU A 109 6.15 22.68 -9.14
N ASN A 110 5.79 23.54 -10.09
CA ASN A 110 6.23 23.41 -11.47
C ASN A 110 7.75 23.57 -11.60
N ILE A 111 8.37 24.50 -10.86
CA ILE A 111 9.82 24.67 -10.86
C ILE A 111 10.51 23.42 -10.29
N VAL A 112 10.09 22.97 -9.11
CA VAL A 112 10.80 21.93 -8.35
C VAL A 112 10.59 20.54 -8.95
N LEU A 113 9.35 20.20 -9.29
CA LEU A 113 9.00 18.85 -9.75
C LEU A 113 9.12 18.71 -11.27
N LEU A 114 8.78 19.77 -12.00
CA LEU A 114 8.56 19.72 -13.45
C LEU A 114 9.56 20.58 -14.23
N GLU A 115 10.59 21.15 -13.59
CA GLU A 115 11.63 21.95 -14.25
C GLU A 115 11.04 23.12 -15.09
N ASN A 116 9.94 23.69 -14.60
CA ASN A 116 9.17 24.76 -15.25
C ASN A 116 8.66 24.41 -16.66
N ARG A 117 8.38 23.12 -16.93
CA ARG A 117 7.94 22.62 -18.24
C ARG A 117 6.44 22.77 -18.52
N VAL A 118 5.64 23.14 -17.52
CA VAL A 118 4.20 23.32 -17.67
C VAL A 118 3.84 24.80 -17.68
N GLU A 119 3.01 25.20 -18.65
CA GLU A 119 2.35 26.50 -18.61
C GLU A 119 1.17 26.45 -17.63
N LEU A 120 1.16 27.36 -16.65
CA LEU A 120 0.16 27.40 -15.60
C LEU A 120 -0.79 28.57 -15.81
N GLU A 121 -2.09 28.33 -15.71
CA GLU A 121 -3.11 29.38 -15.77
C GLU A 121 -3.00 30.35 -14.59
N LYS A 122 -2.74 29.82 -13.39
CA LYS A 122 -2.68 30.58 -12.12
C LYS A 122 -1.43 30.20 -11.31
N PRO A 123 -0.22 30.56 -11.79
CA PRO A 123 1.04 30.13 -11.16
C PRO A 123 1.20 30.62 -9.71
N GLY A 124 0.67 31.80 -9.38
CA GLY A 124 0.77 32.37 -8.03
C GLY A 124 -0.27 31.84 -7.03
N GLU A 125 -1.22 31.01 -7.46
CA GLU A 125 -2.24 30.48 -6.55
C GLU A 125 -1.64 29.46 -5.58
N THR A 126 -2.05 29.55 -4.32
CA THR A 126 -1.62 28.63 -3.27
C THR A 126 -2.32 27.28 -3.41
N VAL A 127 -1.55 26.21 -3.31
CA VAL A 127 -2.00 24.84 -3.52
C VAL A 127 -2.59 24.25 -2.23
N THR A 128 -3.71 23.54 -2.34
CA THR A 128 -4.21 22.69 -1.25
C THR A 128 -3.55 21.32 -1.31
N ARG A 129 -3.61 20.53 -0.24
CA ARG A 129 -3.05 19.17 -0.21
C ARG A 129 -3.71 18.28 -1.29
N GLY A 130 -5.03 18.36 -1.45
CA GLY A 130 -5.73 17.69 -2.55
C GLY A 130 -5.35 18.25 -3.93
N GLY A 131 -5.16 19.57 -4.05
CA GLY A 131 -4.67 20.20 -5.27
C GLY A 131 -3.27 19.76 -5.69
N TYR A 132 -2.38 19.54 -4.72
CA TYR A 132 -1.06 18.97 -4.95
C TYR A 132 -1.16 17.55 -5.50
N ALA A 133 -1.99 16.69 -4.89
CA ALA A 133 -2.22 15.33 -5.38
C ALA A 133 -2.76 15.31 -6.82
N ARG A 134 -3.73 16.18 -7.14
CA ARG A 134 -4.22 16.35 -8.52
C ARG A 134 -3.11 16.81 -9.48
N PHE A 135 -2.25 17.73 -9.04
CA PHE A 135 -1.14 18.23 -9.84
C PHE A 135 -0.15 17.12 -10.19
N ILE A 136 0.21 16.29 -9.20
CA ILE A 136 1.07 15.11 -9.42
C ILE A 136 0.39 14.13 -10.38
N MET A 137 -0.85 13.72 -10.12
CA MET A 137 -1.55 12.76 -10.97
C MET A 137 -1.64 13.23 -12.42
N LYS A 138 -1.85 14.53 -12.66
CA LYS A 138 -1.92 15.12 -14.00
C LYS A 138 -0.58 15.09 -14.74
N TYR A 139 0.53 15.37 -14.05
CA TYR A 139 1.83 15.60 -14.69
C TYR A 139 2.90 14.54 -14.41
N ALA A 140 2.58 13.47 -13.67
CA ALA A 140 3.56 12.44 -13.30
C ALA A 140 4.28 11.80 -14.50
N LYS A 141 3.61 11.74 -15.66
CA LYS A 141 4.12 11.16 -16.91
C LYS A 141 4.79 12.18 -17.84
N LEU A 142 4.87 13.46 -17.44
CA LEU A 142 5.52 14.50 -18.22
C LEU A 142 7.03 14.21 -18.30
N LYS A 143 7.60 14.24 -19.51
CA LYS A 143 9.04 14.11 -19.71
C LYS A 143 9.75 15.39 -19.28
N LEU A 144 10.75 15.25 -18.43
CA LEU A 144 11.63 16.31 -17.95
C LEU A 144 12.86 16.44 -18.87
N SER A 145 13.76 17.39 -18.58
CA SER A 145 14.87 17.74 -19.48
C SER A 145 15.82 16.56 -19.75
N ALA A 146 16.03 15.70 -18.75
CA ALA A 146 16.83 14.48 -18.88
C ALA A 146 16.08 13.29 -19.54
N GLY A 147 14.84 13.50 -20.01
CA GLY A 147 13.99 12.47 -20.61
C GLY A 147 13.22 11.61 -19.61
N HIS A 148 13.55 11.68 -18.32
CA HIS A 148 12.85 10.99 -17.22
C HIS A 148 11.53 11.68 -16.84
N THR A 149 10.63 10.93 -16.25
CA THR A 149 9.34 11.37 -15.68
C THR A 149 9.38 11.35 -14.15
N LEU A 150 8.33 11.82 -13.48
CA LEU A 150 8.21 11.62 -12.03
C LEU A 150 8.04 10.14 -11.67
N LEU A 151 7.45 9.32 -12.55
CA LEU A 151 7.38 7.87 -12.36
C LEU A 151 8.77 7.23 -12.33
N ASP A 152 9.64 7.63 -13.28
CA ASP A 152 11.02 7.13 -13.34
C ASP A 152 11.80 7.51 -12.07
N LYS A 153 11.65 8.75 -11.61
CA LYS A 153 12.23 9.22 -10.34
C LYS A 153 11.68 8.45 -9.13
N ALA A 154 10.41 8.05 -9.18
CA ALA A 154 9.79 7.20 -8.17
C ALA A 154 10.17 5.71 -8.32
N ALA A 155 11.02 5.30 -9.26
CA ALA A 155 11.32 3.90 -9.55
C ALA A 155 10.05 3.03 -9.75
N VAL A 156 9.02 3.62 -10.37
CA VAL A 156 7.80 2.91 -10.79
C VAL A 156 7.57 3.12 -12.27
N LYS A 157 6.81 2.22 -12.88
CA LYS A 157 6.38 2.29 -14.27
C LYS A 157 4.91 1.94 -14.37
N GLU A 158 4.30 2.27 -15.50
CA GLU A 158 2.95 1.80 -15.79
C GLU A 158 2.90 0.27 -15.76
N GLY A 159 1.87 -0.24 -15.08
CA GLY A 159 1.59 -1.65 -14.97
C GLY A 159 0.58 -2.14 -16.01
N PRO A 160 0.06 -3.37 -15.84
CA PRO A 160 -0.97 -3.91 -16.71
C PRO A 160 -2.28 -3.13 -16.61
N THR A 161 -3.00 -3.08 -17.74
CA THR A 161 -4.42 -2.71 -17.79
C THR A 161 -5.16 -3.91 -18.38
N GLY A 162 -6.49 -3.97 -18.23
CA GLY A 162 -7.28 -5.09 -18.73
C GLY A 162 -8.07 -5.80 -17.64
N ILE A 163 -8.57 -7.00 -17.94
CA ILE A 163 -9.46 -7.73 -17.03
C ILE A 163 -8.62 -8.59 -16.07
N ILE A 164 -8.96 -8.55 -14.78
CA ILE A 164 -8.42 -9.46 -13.79
C ILE A 164 -9.07 -10.82 -13.99
N SER A 165 -8.41 -11.75 -14.68
CA SER A 165 -8.99 -13.06 -14.98
C SER A 165 -8.99 -13.98 -13.77
N THR A 166 -7.95 -13.87 -12.93
CA THR A 166 -7.72 -14.74 -11.78
C THR A 166 -7.11 -13.95 -10.64
N VAL A 167 -7.51 -14.28 -9.41
CA VAL A 167 -6.86 -13.81 -8.18
C VAL A 167 -6.41 -15.02 -7.39
N GLN A 168 -5.10 -15.10 -7.11
CA GLN A 168 -4.52 -16.16 -6.30
C GLN A 168 -4.24 -15.63 -4.89
N GLU A 169 -4.71 -16.37 -3.89
CA GLU A 169 -4.47 -16.07 -2.47
C GLU A 169 -2.99 -16.15 -2.10
N PRO A 170 -2.57 -15.43 -1.04
CA PRO A 170 -1.20 -15.49 -0.57
C PRO A 170 -0.84 -16.90 -0.09
N ASN A 171 0.35 -17.37 -0.46
CA ASN A 171 0.88 -18.64 0.03
C ASN A 171 1.87 -18.39 1.17
N LYS A 172 1.38 -18.68 2.39
CA LYS A 172 2.09 -18.51 3.66
C LYS A 172 3.40 -19.27 3.76
N HIS A 173 3.54 -20.41 3.08
CA HIS A 173 4.79 -21.19 3.08
C HIS A 173 5.87 -20.58 2.20
N THR A 174 5.49 -19.74 1.25
CA THR A 174 6.39 -19.14 0.25
C THR A 174 6.53 -17.63 0.38
N ASN A 175 5.95 -17.04 1.44
CA ASN A 175 5.81 -15.59 1.64
C ASN A 175 5.22 -14.85 0.42
N ARG A 176 4.43 -15.55 -0.41
CA ARG A 176 3.82 -14.97 -1.60
C ARG A 176 2.61 -14.14 -1.19
N LEU A 177 2.59 -12.89 -1.65
CA LEU A 177 1.44 -12.00 -1.57
C LEU A 177 0.38 -12.40 -2.61
N TYR A 178 -0.78 -11.74 -2.57
CA TYR A 178 -1.80 -11.91 -3.59
C TYR A 178 -1.24 -11.71 -4.99
N THR A 179 -1.61 -12.57 -5.92
CA THR A 179 -1.20 -12.49 -7.33
C THR A 179 -2.42 -12.31 -8.22
N LEU A 180 -2.40 -11.27 -9.06
CA LEU A 180 -3.44 -10.99 -10.04
C LEU A 180 -2.97 -11.44 -11.41
N THR A 181 -3.81 -12.19 -12.13
CA THR A 181 -3.59 -12.46 -13.56
C THR A 181 -4.33 -11.41 -14.38
N VAL A 182 -3.60 -10.59 -15.13
CA VAL A 182 -4.15 -9.57 -16.04
C VAL A 182 -3.57 -9.81 -17.43
N ASP A 183 -4.44 -9.94 -18.44
CA ASP A 183 -4.06 -10.29 -19.83
C ASP A 183 -3.10 -11.49 -19.92
N GLY A 184 -3.36 -12.52 -19.11
CA GLY A 184 -2.59 -13.77 -19.09
C GLY A 184 -1.22 -13.69 -18.43
N LYS A 185 -0.87 -12.57 -17.79
CA LYS A 185 0.37 -12.39 -17.04
C LYS A 185 0.08 -12.22 -15.55
N ASP A 186 0.92 -12.84 -14.73
CA ASP A 186 0.81 -12.80 -13.27
C ASP A 186 1.59 -11.62 -12.69
N TYR A 187 0.92 -10.88 -11.80
CA TYR A 187 1.47 -9.71 -11.11
C TYR A 187 1.20 -9.82 -9.62
N GLN A 188 2.25 -9.82 -8.80
CA GLN A 188 2.11 -9.81 -7.35
C GLN A 188 1.74 -8.42 -6.86
N LEU A 189 0.81 -8.33 -5.91
CA LEU A 189 0.57 -7.10 -5.15
C LEU A 189 1.77 -6.77 -4.27
N ALA A 190 2.05 -5.48 -4.10
CA ALA A 190 2.95 -4.99 -3.06
C ALA A 190 2.38 -5.29 -1.66
N GLU A 191 3.17 -5.06 -0.61
CA GLU A 191 2.71 -5.24 0.78
C GLU A 191 1.65 -4.21 1.17
N HIS A 192 1.81 -2.97 0.68
CA HIS A 192 0.90 -1.86 0.92
C HIS A 192 0.44 -1.21 -0.39
N PRO A 193 -0.28 -1.95 -1.26
CA PRO A 193 -0.73 -1.40 -2.52
C PRO A 193 -1.86 -0.39 -2.28
N SER A 194 -1.86 0.71 -3.01
CA SER A 194 -2.95 1.67 -3.05
C SER A 194 -3.95 1.30 -4.13
N VAL A 195 -5.23 1.20 -3.79
CA VAL A 195 -6.28 0.72 -4.68
C VAL A 195 -7.46 1.67 -4.67
N VAL A 196 -7.81 2.16 -5.86
CA VAL A 196 -9.09 2.82 -6.12
C VAL A 196 -10.10 1.72 -6.43
N ASN A 197 -10.73 1.22 -5.36
CA ASN A 197 -11.84 0.27 -5.39
C ASN A 197 -12.62 0.36 -4.07
N ASN A 198 -13.91 0.01 -4.11
CA ASN A 198 -14.77 -0.03 -2.92
C ASN A 198 -14.38 -1.16 -1.96
N SER A 199 -13.75 -2.24 -2.44
CA SER A 199 -13.29 -3.36 -1.62
C SER A 199 -11.77 -3.41 -1.55
N THR A 200 -11.25 -3.67 -0.35
CA THR A 200 -9.83 -4.00 -0.11
C THR A 200 -9.54 -5.49 -0.21
N ASP A 201 -10.55 -6.33 -0.46
CA ASP A 201 -10.37 -7.78 -0.67
C ASP A 201 -10.07 -8.08 -2.15
N PRO A 202 -8.86 -8.56 -2.52
CA PRO A 202 -8.54 -8.87 -3.90
C PRO A 202 -9.45 -9.91 -4.53
N LEU A 203 -10.01 -10.84 -3.76
CA LEU A 203 -10.81 -11.92 -4.30
C LEU A 203 -12.06 -11.41 -5.03
N VAL A 204 -12.62 -10.28 -4.58
CA VAL A 204 -13.81 -9.68 -5.22
C VAL A 204 -13.45 -8.87 -6.48
N TRP A 205 -12.17 -8.64 -6.76
CA TRP A 205 -11.73 -7.92 -7.95
C TRP A 205 -11.69 -8.81 -9.19
N GLN A 206 -11.80 -10.14 -9.05
CA GLN A 206 -11.83 -11.05 -10.19
C GLN A 206 -13.00 -10.69 -11.14
N GLY A 207 -12.69 -10.56 -12.42
CA GLY A 207 -13.62 -10.14 -13.47
C GLY A 207 -13.81 -8.62 -13.58
N GLN A 208 -13.21 -7.82 -12.71
CA GLN A 208 -13.18 -6.36 -12.83
C GLN A 208 -12.05 -5.91 -13.76
N ARG A 209 -12.11 -4.66 -14.24
CA ARG A 209 -11.10 -4.11 -15.17
C ARG A 209 -10.14 -3.18 -14.42
N VAL A 210 -8.85 -3.42 -14.59
CA VAL A 210 -7.78 -2.48 -14.23
C VAL A 210 -7.72 -1.41 -15.32
N LYS A 211 -8.04 -0.16 -14.97
CA LYS A 211 -7.97 1.01 -15.84
C LYS A 211 -6.57 1.62 -15.84
N THR A 212 -5.98 1.73 -14.65
CA THR A 212 -4.63 2.26 -14.44
C THR A 212 -3.94 1.39 -13.42
N SER A 213 -2.65 1.10 -13.60
CA SER A 213 -1.85 0.50 -12.54
C SER A 213 -0.40 0.97 -12.59
N LEU A 214 0.30 0.84 -11.47
CA LEU A 214 1.74 1.11 -11.36
C LEU A 214 2.43 -0.10 -10.78
N VAL A 215 3.57 -0.48 -11.38
CA VAL A 215 4.46 -1.51 -10.87
C VAL A 215 5.83 -0.93 -10.50
N GLY A 216 6.45 -1.48 -9.47
CA GLY A 216 7.71 -0.98 -8.92
C GLY A 216 8.44 -2.07 -8.15
N THR A 217 9.73 -1.90 -7.94
CA THR A 217 10.60 -2.90 -7.28
C THR A 217 10.77 -2.68 -5.78
N GLN A 218 10.27 -1.57 -5.24
CA GLN A 218 10.38 -1.21 -3.82
C GLN A 218 9.02 -0.81 -3.28
N ALA A 219 8.59 -1.41 -2.16
CA ALA A 219 7.38 -0.99 -1.43
C ALA A 219 7.51 0.47 -0.96
N VAL A 220 6.39 1.18 -0.85
CA VAL A 220 6.38 2.56 -0.34
C VAL A 220 6.99 2.64 1.07
N SER A 221 6.71 1.64 1.92
CA SER A 221 7.32 1.47 3.25
C SER A 221 8.84 1.22 3.20
N ASP A 222 9.30 0.39 2.26
CA ASP A 222 10.70 -0.05 2.18
C ASP A 222 11.62 1.00 1.55
N ARG A 223 11.04 2.03 0.90
CA ARG A 223 11.80 3.15 0.32
C ARG A 223 12.43 4.06 1.38
N ILE A 224 11.94 4.00 2.62
CA ILE A 224 12.53 4.74 3.74
C ILE A 224 13.83 4.06 4.20
N ASP A 225 13.92 2.73 4.10
CA ASP A 225 15.08 1.95 4.61
C ASP A 225 15.97 1.33 3.51
N ARG A 226 15.62 1.48 2.23
CA ARG A 226 16.43 1.05 1.06
C ARG A 226 17.02 -0.37 1.17
N THR A 227 16.31 -1.30 1.78
CA THR A 227 16.59 -2.71 1.54
C THR A 227 16.13 -3.03 0.12
N GLU A 228 17.07 -3.22 -0.80
CA GLU A 228 16.78 -3.77 -2.11
C GLU A 228 16.07 -5.11 -1.92
N SER A 229 14.76 -5.13 -2.16
CA SER A 229 14.04 -6.37 -2.29
C SER A 229 14.56 -7.07 -3.54
N LYS A 230 15.05 -8.30 -3.38
CA LYS A 230 15.40 -9.20 -4.48
C LYS A 230 14.17 -9.69 -5.25
N GLU A 231 12.97 -9.25 -4.90
CA GLU A 231 11.73 -9.67 -5.52
C GLU A 231 11.42 -8.84 -6.77
N GLY A 232 10.84 -9.50 -7.76
CA GLY A 232 10.45 -8.85 -9.03
C GLY A 232 9.46 -7.70 -8.83
N SER A 233 9.21 -6.93 -9.91
CA SER A 233 8.27 -5.80 -9.85
C SER A 233 6.89 -6.22 -9.33
N LYS A 234 6.41 -5.53 -8.30
CA LYS A 234 5.08 -5.72 -7.68
C LYS A 234 4.14 -4.57 -8.08
N LEU A 235 2.84 -4.79 -8.00
CA LEU A 235 1.78 -3.78 -8.19
C LEU A 235 1.65 -2.90 -6.93
N HIS A 236 1.93 -1.60 -7.08
CA HIS A 236 1.81 -0.60 -5.99
C HIS A 236 0.54 0.22 -6.07
N TYR A 237 -0.01 0.40 -7.27
CA TYR A 237 -1.24 1.14 -7.48
C TYR A 237 -2.17 0.40 -8.44
N LEU A 238 -3.47 0.39 -8.14
CA LEU A 238 -4.51 -0.06 -9.06
C LEU A 238 -5.72 0.87 -9.03
N GLU A 239 -6.20 1.27 -10.19
CA GLU A 239 -7.52 1.85 -10.39
C GLU A 239 -8.40 0.79 -11.07
N ILE A 240 -9.42 0.32 -10.37
CA ILE A 240 -10.25 -0.79 -10.81
C ILE A 240 -11.68 -0.30 -11.03
N GLU A 241 -12.21 -0.51 -12.23
CA GLU A 241 -13.62 -0.27 -12.54
C GLU A 241 -14.43 -1.56 -12.47
N THR A 242 -15.65 -1.44 -11.95
CA THR A 242 -16.63 -2.52 -12.08
C THR A 242 -17.09 -2.57 -13.53
N VAL A 243 -16.90 -3.71 -14.18
CA VAL A 243 -17.48 -3.95 -15.50
C VAL A 243 -18.96 -4.24 -15.30
N GLU A 244 -19.84 -3.29 -15.64
CA GLU A 244 -21.27 -3.56 -15.70
C GLU A 244 -21.51 -4.74 -16.65
N LYS A 245 -21.97 -5.87 -16.11
CA LYS A 245 -22.43 -6.99 -16.92
C LYS A 245 -23.70 -6.54 -17.65
N LYS A 246 -23.57 -6.02 -18.87
CA LYS A 246 -24.70 -5.96 -19.80
C LYS A 246 -25.25 -7.38 -19.95
N ASN A 247 -26.51 -7.55 -19.54
CA ASN A 247 -27.31 -8.78 -19.59
C ASN A 247 -26.81 -9.81 -20.61
N GLN A 248 -26.15 -10.85 -20.11
CA GLN A 248 -26.18 -12.17 -20.73
C GLN A 248 -27.02 -13.08 -19.82
N ILE A 249 -28.33 -12.91 -19.90
CA ILE A 249 -29.26 -13.99 -19.59
C ILE A 249 -29.31 -14.84 -20.86
N ALA A 250 -28.50 -15.90 -20.89
CA ALA A 250 -28.68 -17.02 -21.79
C ALA A 250 -28.06 -18.27 -21.16
N THR A 251 -28.88 -18.89 -20.30
CA THR A 251 -29.05 -20.34 -20.20
C THR A 251 -27.81 -21.22 -20.15
N GLN A 252 -27.36 -21.57 -18.93
CA GLN A 252 -26.84 -22.93 -18.68
C GLN A 252 -27.33 -23.48 -17.33
N ALA A 253 -28.31 -24.38 -17.47
CA ALA A 253 -28.46 -25.65 -16.76
C ALA A 253 -28.05 -25.71 -15.27
N LYS A 254 -29.08 -25.68 -14.43
CA LYS A 254 -29.34 -26.58 -13.29
C LYS A 254 -28.16 -27.52 -12.97
N LYS A 255 -27.32 -27.15 -11.99
CA LYS A 255 -26.46 -28.09 -11.27
C LYS A 255 -27.10 -28.44 -9.93
N GLU A 256 -27.14 -29.75 -9.68
CA GLU A 256 -27.61 -30.43 -8.47
C GLU A 256 -27.01 -29.86 -7.18
N PRO A 257 -27.70 -30.04 -6.04
CA PRO A 257 -27.22 -29.56 -4.74
C PRO A 257 -25.91 -30.25 -4.37
N GLN A 258 -24.83 -29.47 -4.27
CA GLN A 258 -23.59 -29.94 -3.68
C GLN A 258 -23.81 -30.20 -2.19
N GLN A 259 -23.48 -31.43 -1.78
CA GLN A 259 -23.45 -31.87 -0.40
C GLN A 259 -22.62 -30.93 0.46
N GLU A 260 -23.23 -30.47 1.56
CA GLU A 260 -22.59 -29.84 2.70
C GLU A 260 -21.37 -30.67 3.14
N LYS A 261 -20.15 -30.16 2.87
CA LYS A 261 -18.96 -30.65 3.56
C LYS A 261 -19.08 -30.20 5.02
N ILE A 262 -19.42 -31.15 5.88
CA ILE A 262 -19.30 -31.04 7.33
C ILE A 262 -17.87 -30.57 7.65
N VAL A 263 -17.73 -29.31 8.01
CA VAL A 263 -16.52 -28.75 8.61
C VAL A 263 -16.38 -29.42 9.97
N ARG A 264 -15.54 -30.45 10.05
CA ARG A 264 -15.20 -31.06 11.34
C ARG A 264 -14.50 -29.97 12.18
N PRO A 265 -14.98 -29.67 13.39
CA PRO A 265 -14.25 -28.79 14.26
C PRO A 265 -12.92 -29.46 14.64
N PHE A 266 -11.84 -28.78 14.28
CA PHE A 266 -10.81 -28.43 15.25
C PHE A 266 -10.03 -29.59 15.89
N LEU A 267 -9.22 -30.31 15.10
CA LEU A 267 -8.15 -31.17 15.62
C LEU A 267 -7.12 -30.40 16.50
N GLY A 268 -7.00 -29.08 16.31
CA GLY A 268 -6.06 -28.24 17.06
C GLY A 268 -6.35 -28.16 18.58
N TRP A 269 -7.62 -28.06 18.99
CA TRP A 269 -7.99 -28.00 20.42
C TRP A 269 -7.79 -29.35 21.12
N VAL A 270 -7.93 -30.46 20.39
CA VAL A 270 -7.69 -31.80 20.93
C VAL A 270 -6.20 -32.00 21.24
N VAL A 271 -5.32 -31.53 20.35
CA VAL A 271 -3.86 -31.60 20.56
C VAL A 271 -3.42 -30.67 21.71
N ILE A 272 -3.95 -29.45 21.76
CA ILE A 272 -3.67 -28.51 22.87
C ILE A 272 -4.20 -29.06 24.20
N GLY A 273 -5.42 -29.60 24.21
CA GLY A 273 -6.02 -30.25 25.39
C GLY A 273 -5.18 -31.43 25.87
N LEU A 274 -4.70 -32.29 24.97
CA LEU A 274 -3.82 -33.42 25.30
C LEU A 274 -2.47 -32.97 25.88
N LEU A 275 -1.88 -31.89 25.36
CA LEU A 275 -0.62 -31.34 25.88
C LEU A 275 -0.78 -30.73 27.28
N VAL A 276 -1.89 -30.03 27.53
CA VAL A 276 -2.23 -29.52 28.87
C VAL A 276 -2.45 -30.67 29.85
N LEU A 277 -3.17 -31.72 29.43
CA LEU A 277 -3.44 -32.89 30.27
C LEU A 277 -2.15 -33.67 30.61
N LEU A 278 -1.26 -33.85 29.63
CA LEU A 278 0.07 -34.45 29.82
C LEU A 278 0.94 -33.63 30.78
N GLY A 279 0.92 -32.30 30.64
CA GLY A 279 1.58 -31.39 31.58
C GLY A 279 1.06 -31.53 33.01
N TRP A 280 -0.26 -31.65 33.19
CA TRP A 280 -0.88 -31.80 34.50
C TRP A 280 -0.63 -33.17 35.15
N ILE A 281 -0.64 -34.26 34.38
CA ILE A 281 -0.32 -35.62 34.86
C ILE A 281 1.14 -35.70 35.32
N LEU A 282 2.06 -35.09 34.59
CA LEU A 282 3.48 -35.06 34.97
C LEU A 282 3.72 -34.20 36.22
N PHE A 283 2.97 -33.11 36.38
CA PHE A 283 3.03 -32.23 37.56
C PHE A 283 2.51 -32.92 38.83
N THR A 284 1.37 -33.61 38.76
CA THR A 284 0.76 -34.30 39.90
C THR A 284 1.53 -35.54 40.35
N ARG A 285 2.24 -36.23 39.44
CA ARG A 285 3.12 -37.36 39.78
C ARG A 285 4.40 -36.94 40.51
N GLN A 286 4.94 -35.76 40.26
CA GLN A 286 6.14 -35.29 40.97
C GLN A 286 5.84 -34.83 42.40
N ASN A 287 4.63 -34.34 42.68
CA ASN A 287 4.25 -33.93 44.03
C ASN A 287 3.94 -35.10 44.99
N LYS A 288 3.82 -36.34 44.50
CA LYS A 288 3.62 -37.54 45.33
C LYS A 288 4.94 -38.26 45.70
N ARG A 289 6.09 -37.74 45.28
CA ARG A 289 7.42 -38.30 45.58
C ARG A 289 8.26 -37.42 46.51
N LYS A 290 7.61 -36.58 47.32
CA LYS A 290 8.22 -35.88 48.45
C LYS A 290 7.60 -36.36 49.74
#